data_AF-A0A2J8JWY1-F1
#
_entry.id   AF-A0A2J8JWY1-F1
#
_cell.length_a   1.000
_cell.length_b   1.000
_cell.length_c   1.000
_cell.angle_alpha   90.00
_cell.angle_beta   90.00
_cell.angle_gamma   90.00
#
_symmetry.space_group_name_H-M   'P 1'
#
loop_
_entity.id
_entity.type
_entity.pdbx_description
1 polymer ?
#
loop_
_entity_poly.entity_id
_entity_poly.type
_entity_poly.pdbx_seq_one_letter_code
_entity_poly.pdbx_strand_id
1 'polypeptide(L)'
;MSEYGRMTDTERDQIDQDAQIFMRTCSEAIQQLRTEAHKEIHSQQVKEHRTAVLDFIEDYLKRVCKLYSEQRAIRVKRVVDKKRLSKLEPEPNTKTRESTSSEKVSQSPSKDSEENPATEERPEKILAETQPELGTWGDGKGEDELSPEEIQMFEQENQRLIGEMNSLF
;
A
#
# COMPACT_ATOMS: atom_id res chain seq x y z
N MET A 1 -15.95 4.86 -22.28
CA MET A 1 -15.04 5.93 -21.84
C MET A 1 -13.76 5.79 -22.63
N SER A 2 -13.24 6.88 -23.22
CA SER A 2 -12.13 6.84 -24.18
C SER A 2 -10.87 6.23 -23.56
N GLU A 3 -10.27 5.23 -24.22
CA GLU A 3 -9.01 4.56 -23.83
C GLU A 3 -7.77 5.47 -23.95
N TYR A 4 -7.91 6.62 -24.60
CA TYR A 4 -6.86 7.65 -24.66
C TYR A 4 -6.85 8.47 -23.36
N GLY A 5 -6.11 8.03 -22.36
CA GLY A 5 -5.89 8.88 -21.18
C GLY A 5 -5.22 8.25 -19.96
N ARG A 6 -4.84 6.97 -19.99
CA ARG A 6 -4.25 6.32 -18.83
C ARG A 6 -2.82 5.87 -19.12
N MET A 7 -1.84 6.63 -18.65
CA MET A 7 -0.45 6.18 -18.61
C MET A 7 -0.35 4.85 -17.84
N THR A 8 0.44 3.94 -18.37
CA THR A 8 0.88 2.70 -17.74
C THR A 8 1.85 3.00 -16.59
N ASP A 9 2.09 2.02 -15.71
CA ASP A 9 3.08 2.18 -14.64
C ASP A 9 4.50 2.33 -15.20
N THR A 10 4.83 1.63 -16.30
CA THR A 10 6.12 1.74 -16.98
C THR A 10 6.36 3.14 -17.56
N GLU A 11 5.35 3.75 -18.20
CA GLU A 11 5.47 5.13 -18.71
C GLU A 11 5.69 6.13 -17.57
N ARG A 12 5.04 5.93 -16.41
CA ARG A 12 5.28 6.77 -15.23
C ARG A 12 6.68 6.58 -14.67
N ASP A 13 7.19 5.36 -14.64
CA ASP A 13 8.55 5.08 -14.17
C ASP A 13 9.60 5.69 -15.12
N GLN A 14 9.35 5.70 -16.43
CA GLN A 14 10.19 6.40 -17.40
C GLN A 14 10.19 7.92 -17.15
N ILE A 15 9.02 8.53 -16.96
CA ILE A 15 8.92 9.96 -16.61
C ILE A 15 9.70 10.27 -15.33
N ASP A 16 9.65 9.37 -14.34
CA ASP A 16 10.39 9.54 -13.09
C ASP A 16 11.92 9.45 -13.29
N GLN A 17 12.36 8.57 -14.18
CA GLN A 17 13.77 8.46 -14.55
C GLN A 17 14.25 9.70 -15.31
N ASP A 18 13.48 10.16 -16.28
CA ASP A 18 13.78 11.35 -17.08
C ASP A 18 13.82 12.60 -16.20
N ALA A 19 12.84 12.75 -15.29
CA ALA A 19 12.83 13.84 -14.32
C ALA A 19 14.10 13.86 -13.45
N GLN A 20 14.55 12.68 -12.97
CA GLN A 20 15.81 12.58 -12.22
C GLN A 20 17.03 12.99 -13.05
N ILE A 21 17.08 12.60 -14.31
CA ILE A 21 18.15 13.01 -15.24
C ILE A 21 18.11 14.53 -15.41
N PHE A 22 16.95 15.12 -15.70
CA PHE A 22 16.82 16.57 -15.86
C PHE A 22 17.24 17.33 -14.61
N MET A 23 16.77 16.93 -13.42
CA MET A 23 17.16 17.57 -12.16
C MET A 23 18.68 17.54 -11.95
N ARG A 24 19.33 16.41 -12.25
CA ARG A 24 20.79 16.27 -12.15
C ARG A 24 21.49 17.19 -13.16
N THR A 25 21.10 17.11 -14.43
CA THR A 25 21.69 17.92 -15.51
C THR A 25 21.55 19.41 -15.23
N CYS A 26 20.40 19.87 -14.72
CA CYS A 26 20.21 21.25 -14.33
C CYS A 26 21.12 21.65 -13.16
N SER A 27 21.25 20.79 -12.15
CA SER A 27 22.16 21.04 -11.03
C SER A 27 23.61 21.17 -11.50
N GLU A 28 24.07 20.26 -12.38
CA GLU A 28 25.42 20.31 -12.95
C GLU A 28 25.64 21.56 -13.79
N ALA A 29 24.68 21.93 -14.63
CA ALA A 29 24.74 23.14 -15.46
C ALA A 29 24.83 24.41 -14.61
N ILE A 30 24.09 24.50 -13.49
CA ILE A 30 24.16 25.64 -12.56
C ILE A 30 25.55 25.72 -11.91
N GLN A 31 26.15 24.58 -11.52
CA GLN A 31 27.50 24.55 -10.95
C GLN A 31 28.58 24.98 -11.96
N GLN A 32 28.45 24.54 -13.21
CA GLN A 32 29.32 25.00 -14.31
C GLN A 32 29.17 26.51 -14.53
N LEU A 33 27.92 27.00 -14.58
CA LEU A 33 27.63 28.43 -14.72
C LEU A 33 28.18 29.26 -13.56
N ARG A 34 28.15 28.75 -12.32
CA ARG A 34 28.80 29.43 -11.17
C ARG A 34 30.30 29.58 -11.37
N THR A 35 30.95 28.51 -11.83
CA THR A 35 32.40 28.53 -12.08
C THR A 35 32.77 29.50 -13.20
N GLU A 36 31.94 29.57 -14.25
CA GLU A 36 32.14 30.47 -15.38
C GLU A 36 31.79 31.93 -15.03
N ALA A 37 30.71 32.15 -14.29
CA ALA A 37 30.22 33.49 -13.97
C ALA A 37 31.23 34.32 -13.19
N HIS A 38 32.12 33.67 -12.43
CA HIS A 38 33.21 34.28 -11.65
C HIS A 38 34.48 34.54 -12.46
N LYS A 39 34.59 34.01 -13.69
CA LYS A 39 35.66 34.38 -14.61
C LYS A 39 35.41 35.78 -15.16
N GLU A 40 36.50 36.52 -15.37
CA GLU A 40 36.51 37.85 -15.99
C GLU A 40 35.61 38.90 -15.31
N ILE A 41 35.38 38.80 -13.99
CA ILE A 41 34.67 39.85 -13.26
C ILE A 41 35.64 40.94 -12.79
N HIS A 42 35.33 42.18 -13.18
CA HIS A 42 36.14 43.36 -12.84
C HIS A 42 35.52 44.23 -11.74
N SER A 43 34.22 44.08 -11.47
CA SER A 43 33.49 44.86 -10.46
C SER A 43 32.81 43.96 -9.43
N GLN A 44 32.94 44.32 -8.15
CA GLN A 44 32.32 43.62 -7.03
C GLN A 44 30.79 43.58 -7.14
N GLN A 45 30.17 44.68 -7.58
CA GLN A 45 28.72 44.75 -7.79
C GLN A 45 28.23 43.69 -8.80
N VAL A 46 28.99 43.49 -9.89
CA VAL A 46 28.65 42.51 -10.92
C VAL A 46 28.79 41.08 -10.37
N LYS A 47 29.80 40.84 -9.53
CA LYS A 47 29.98 39.55 -8.84
C LYS A 47 28.80 39.22 -7.94
N GLU A 48 28.40 40.15 -7.09
CA GLU A 48 27.27 39.97 -6.17
C GLU A 48 25.96 39.75 -6.92
N HIS A 49 25.70 40.57 -7.95
CA HIS A 49 24.52 40.42 -8.79
C HIS A 49 24.46 39.04 -9.46
N ARG A 50 25.55 38.59 -10.11
CA ARG A 50 25.61 37.28 -10.77
C ARG A 50 25.41 36.14 -9.77
N THR A 51 26.06 36.20 -8.60
CA THR A 51 25.87 35.21 -7.54
C THR A 51 24.41 35.16 -7.08
N ALA A 52 23.80 36.31 -6.80
CA ALA A 52 22.40 36.36 -6.37
C ALA A 52 21.44 35.75 -7.41
N VAL A 53 21.65 36.02 -8.70
CA VAL A 53 20.85 35.43 -9.78
C VAL A 53 21.01 33.90 -9.81
N LEU A 54 22.25 33.40 -9.68
CA LEU A 54 22.51 31.95 -9.67
C LEU A 54 21.90 31.26 -8.45
N ASP A 55 21.92 31.91 -7.29
CA ASP A 55 21.28 31.42 -6.07
C ASP A 55 19.76 31.36 -6.23
N PHE A 56 19.14 32.38 -6.84
CA PHE A 56 17.70 32.34 -7.17
C PHE A 56 17.34 31.20 -8.12
N ILE A 57 18.15 30.94 -9.14
CA ILE A 57 17.93 29.82 -10.08
C ILE A 57 18.08 28.48 -9.37
N GLU A 58 19.09 28.32 -8.52
CA GLU A 58 19.29 27.10 -7.74
C GLU A 58 18.12 26.86 -6.77
N ASP A 59 17.65 27.89 -6.09
CA ASP A 59 16.51 27.78 -5.17
C ASP A 59 15.20 27.47 -5.91
N TYR A 60 15.03 27.99 -7.12
CA TYR A 60 13.92 27.59 -7.98
C TYR A 60 14.01 26.10 -8.34
N LEU A 61 15.18 25.61 -8.76
CA LEU A 61 15.39 24.19 -9.05
C LEU A 61 15.08 23.33 -7.81
N LYS A 62 15.59 23.69 -6.63
CA LYS A 62 15.30 22.97 -5.38
C LYS A 62 13.80 22.88 -5.09
N ARG A 63 13.05 23.97 -5.31
CA ARG A 63 11.58 23.98 -5.14
C ARG A 63 10.88 23.03 -6.12
N VAL A 64 11.31 23.02 -7.38
CA VAL A 64 10.77 22.08 -8.39
C VAL A 64 11.10 20.62 -8.03
N CYS A 65 12.35 20.34 -7.61
CA CYS A 65 12.75 19.01 -7.16
C CYS A 65 11.92 18.52 -5.97
N LYS A 66 11.60 19.42 -5.03
CA LYS A 66 10.74 19.13 -3.88
C LYS A 66 9.32 18.75 -4.33
N LEU A 67 8.70 19.57 -5.17
CA LEU A 67 7.36 19.28 -5.72
C LEU A 67 7.31 17.93 -6.42
N TYR A 68 8.31 17.63 -7.24
CA TYR A 68 8.40 16.35 -7.93
C TYR A 68 8.55 15.18 -6.95
N SER A 69 9.40 15.31 -5.92
CA SER A 69 9.60 14.26 -4.92
C SER A 69 8.32 13.97 -4.12
N GLU A 70 7.55 15.01 -3.80
CA GLU A 70 6.23 14.89 -3.17
C GLU A 70 5.23 14.15 -4.07
N GLN A 71 5.19 14.47 -5.37
CA GLN A 71 4.34 13.78 -6.35
C GLN A 71 4.69 12.29 -6.47
N ARG A 72 5.98 11.96 -6.55
CA ARG A 72 6.46 10.58 -6.58
C ARG A 72 6.11 9.83 -5.30
N ALA A 73 6.22 10.46 -4.13
CA ALA A 73 5.82 9.85 -2.86
C ALA A 73 4.32 9.51 -2.83
N ILE A 74 3.46 10.42 -3.28
CA ILE A 74 2.01 10.15 -3.40
C ILE A 74 1.75 8.98 -4.34
N ARG A 75 2.45 8.90 -5.49
CA ARG A 75 2.32 7.78 -6.43
C ARG A 75 2.70 6.45 -5.77
N VAL A 76 3.86 6.39 -5.13
CA VAL A 76 4.33 5.18 -4.44
C VAL A 76 3.34 4.77 -3.35
N LYS A 77 2.86 5.71 -2.54
CA LYS A 77 1.83 5.46 -1.52
C LYS A 77 0.58 4.82 -2.13
N ARG A 78 0.04 5.39 -3.22
CA ARG A 78 -1.14 4.83 -3.91
C ARG A 78 -0.91 3.43 -4.45
N VAL A 79 0.28 3.14 -4.99
CA VAL A 79 0.63 1.80 -5.48
C VAL A 79 0.68 0.79 -4.33
N VAL A 80 1.27 1.17 -3.20
CA VAL A 80 1.32 0.32 -1.99
C VAL A 80 -0.08 0.09 -1.43
N ASP A 81 -0.88 1.15 -1.27
CA ASP A 81 -2.25 1.06 -0.76
C ASP A 81 -3.11 0.16 -1.66
N LYS A 82 -3.00 0.29 -2.99
CA LYS A 82 -3.70 -0.60 -3.94
C LYS A 82 -3.29 -2.06 -3.77
N LYS A 83 -1.98 -2.34 -3.66
CA LYS A 83 -1.48 -3.71 -3.43
C LYS A 83 -1.95 -4.29 -2.11
N ARG A 84 -2.11 -3.45 -1.07
CA ARG A 84 -2.64 -3.88 0.23
C ARG A 84 -4.12 -4.23 0.13
N LEU A 85 -4.93 -3.40 -0.54
CA LEU A 85 -6.36 -3.65 -0.74
C LEU A 85 -6.62 -4.92 -1.56
N SER A 86 -5.84 -5.19 -2.61
CA SER A 86 -5.98 -6.41 -3.42
C SER A 86 -5.71 -7.71 -2.66
N LYS A 87 -5.09 -7.66 -1.46
CA LYS A 87 -4.90 -8.84 -0.60
C LYS A 87 -6.09 -9.11 0.33
N LEU A 88 -7.02 -8.16 0.44
CA LEU A 88 -8.20 -8.23 1.30
C LEU A 88 -9.47 -8.54 0.52
N GLU A 89 -9.42 -8.63 -0.82
CA GLU A 89 -10.57 -9.04 -1.61
C GLU A 89 -10.91 -10.51 -1.30
N PRO A 90 -12.16 -10.81 -0.91
CA PRO A 90 -12.58 -12.18 -0.63
C PRO A 90 -12.46 -13.03 -1.90
N GLU A 91 -12.03 -14.28 -1.77
CA GLU A 91 -12.07 -15.22 -2.89
C GLU A 91 -13.50 -15.24 -3.46
N PRO A 92 -13.67 -15.19 -4.79
CA PRO A 92 -14.98 -15.37 -5.38
C PRO A 92 -15.45 -16.76 -4.97
N ASN A 93 -16.42 -16.81 -4.06
CA ASN A 93 -17.11 -18.03 -3.68
C ASN A 93 -17.88 -18.56 -4.89
N THR A 94 -17.18 -19.23 -5.81
CA THR A 94 -17.77 -20.13 -6.80
C THR A 94 -18.11 -21.44 -6.10
N LYS A 95 -18.96 -21.37 -5.08
CA LYS A 95 -19.79 -22.51 -4.67
C LYS A 95 -21.19 -22.26 -5.23
N THR A 96 -21.28 -22.26 -6.56
CA THR A 96 -22.53 -22.62 -7.21
C THR A 96 -22.79 -24.08 -6.85
N ARG A 97 -23.58 -24.25 -5.80
CA ARG A 97 -24.48 -25.38 -5.53
C ARG A 97 -24.55 -26.35 -6.71
N GLU A 98 -23.91 -27.49 -6.53
CA GLU A 98 -24.24 -28.73 -7.25
C GLU A 98 -25.74 -28.97 -7.11
N SER A 99 -26.47 -28.64 -8.16
CA SER A 99 -27.89 -28.94 -8.27
C SER A 99 -28.00 -30.36 -8.80
N THR A 100 -28.17 -31.27 -7.84
CA THR A 100 -28.92 -32.53 -7.94
C THR A 100 -29.63 -32.80 -9.28
N SER A 101 -29.15 -33.80 -10.05
CA SER A 101 -30.04 -34.75 -10.75
C SER A 101 -29.25 -35.94 -11.34
N SER A 102 -29.91 -37.11 -11.34
CA SER A 102 -29.61 -38.34 -12.10
C SER A 102 -28.95 -39.53 -11.36
N GLU A 103 -29.78 -40.25 -10.60
CA GLU A 103 -30.09 -41.68 -10.79
C GLU A 103 -28.98 -42.67 -11.26
N LYS A 104 -28.48 -43.54 -10.35
CA LYS A 104 -28.84 -44.99 -10.22
C LYS A 104 -27.70 -45.87 -9.65
N VAL A 105 -28.03 -46.54 -8.54
CA VAL A 105 -27.80 -47.96 -8.20
C VAL A 105 -26.37 -48.51 -8.20
N SER A 106 -25.85 -48.86 -7.01
CA SER A 106 -25.29 -50.19 -6.71
C SER A 106 -25.13 -50.43 -5.19
N GLN A 107 -25.68 -51.56 -4.75
CA GLN A 107 -25.59 -52.26 -3.45
C GLN A 107 -24.12 -52.55 -3.02
N SER A 108 -23.67 -52.80 -1.78
CA SER A 108 -24.22 -52.94 -0.41
C SER A 108 -23.00 -53.14 0.57
N PRO A 109 -23.09 -53.58 1.85
CA PRO A 109 -22.54 -52.85 3.01
C PRO A 109 -21.41 -53.57 3.80
N SER A 110 -20.68 -52.85 4.66
CA SER A 110 -19.90 -53.46 5.77
C SER A 110 -19.63 -52.45 6.91
N LYS A 111 -20.28 -52.71 8.06
CA LYS A 111 -19.80 -52.74 9.47
C LYS A 111 -18.39 -52.17 9.74
N ASP A 112 -18.03 -51.51 10.84
CA ASP A 112 -18.59 -51.15 12.16
C ASP A 112 -17.45 -50.38 12.90
N SER A 113 -17.74 -49.79 14.07
CA SER A 113 -16.78 -49.30 15.10
C SER A 113 -16.52 -47.78 15.22
N GLU A 114 -17.25 -47.14 16.15
CA GLU A 114 -16.77 -46.48 17.40
C GLU A 114 -15.23 -46.37 17.60
N GLU A 115 -14.60 -45.36 18.23
CA GLU A 115 -15.00 -44.28 19.14
C GLU A 115 -13.73 -43.41 19.48
N ASN A 116 -13.95 -42.09 19.65
CA ASN A 116 -13.29 -41.04 20.49
C ASN A 116 -11.82 -40.52 20.42
N PRO A 117 -11.59 -39.25 20.87
CA PRO A 117 -10.38 -38.44 20.70
C PRO A 117 -9.57 -38.19 22.01
N ALA A 118 -8.36 -37.63 21.90
CA ALA A 118 -7.61 -36.94 22.99
C ALA A 118 -6.55 -36.03 22.35
N THR A 119 -6.58 -34.70 22.46
CA THR A 119 -6.20 -33.85 23.62
C THR A 119 -4.75 -34.05 24.04
N GLU A 120 -3.89 -33.03 23.83
CA GLU A 120 -2.80 -32.69 24.76
C GLU A 120 -2.22 -31.30 24.43
N GLU A 121 -2.62 -30.32 25.26
CA GLU A 121 -1.91 -29.05 25.44
C GLU A 121 -0.72 -29.25 26.39
N ARG A 122 0.35 -28.47 26.19
CA ARG A 122 1.36 -28.25 27.23
C ARG A 122 1.90 -26.81 27.17
N PRO A 123 1.77 -26.02 28.26
CA PRO A 123 2.32 -24.66 28.35
C PRO A 123 3.71 -24.69 29.02
N GLU A 124 4.49 -23.60 28.91
CA GLU A 124 5.30 -23.06 30.01
C GLU A 124 6.13 -21.79 29.65
N LYS A 125 5.79 -20.72 30.37
CA LYS A 125 6.68 -19.77 31.09
C LYS A 125 7.28 -18.52 30.42
N ILE A 126 7.33 -17.51 31.28
CA ILE A 126 7.44 -16.04 31.14
C ILE A 126 8.77 -15.60 31.80
N LEU A 127 9.45 -14.55 31.30
CA LEU A 127 9.81 -13.30 32.05
C LEU A 127 10.75 -12.33 31.29
N ALA A 128 10.31 -11.04 31.26
CA ALA A 128 11.01 -9.73 31.43
C ALA A 128 12.36 -9.43 30.71
N GLU A 129 12.74 -8.22 30.28
CA GLU A 129 12.36 -6.79 30.38
C GLU A 129 13.22 -6.08 29.28
N THR A 130 12.92 -4.93 28.63
CA THR A 130 13.25 -3.56 29.08
C THR A 130 12.91 -2.53 27.95
N GLN A 131 12.05 -1.53 28.25
CA GLN A 131 12.03 -0.12 27.73
C GLN A 131 11.62 0.21 26.25
N PRO A 132 11.20 1.47 25.95
CA PRO A 132 9.91 1.77 25.31
C PRO A 132 10.06 2.30 23.88
N GLU A 133 9.31 1.72 22.94
CA GLU A 133 9.32 2.15 21.54
C GLU A 133 7.90 2.41 21.04
N LEU A 134 7.77 3.60 20.47
CA LEU A 134 6.63 4.19 19.78
C LEU A 134 5.93 3.18 18.87
N GLY A 135 4.62 2.98 19.11
CA GLY A 135 3.78 1.92 18.55
C GLY A 135 3.94 1.70 17.05
N THR A 136 4.66 0.63 16.73
CA THR A 136 4.74 0.00 15.42
C THR A 136 3.45 -0.78 15.21
N TRP A 137 2.55 -0.27 14.36
CA TRP A 137 1.37 -1.01 13.89
C TRP A 137 1.81 -2.09 12.90
N GLY A 138 2.38 -3.18 13.44
CA GLY A 138 3.01 -4.22 12.64
C GLY A 138 3.59 -5.38 13.44
N ASP A 139 2.97 -5.77 14.55
CA ASP A 139 3.17 -7.11 15.10
C ASP A 139 1.80 -7.81 15.18
N GLY A 140 1.57 -8.71 14.24
CA GLY A 140 0.37 -9.54 14.16
C GLY A 140 0.44 -10.65 15.20
N LYS A 141 0.14 -10.30 16.45
CA LYS A 141 -0.14 -11.25 17.52
C LYS A 141 -1.20 -10.67 18.47
N GLY A 142 -2.46 -10.97 18.19
CA GLY A 142 -3.55 -10.90 19.18
C GLY A 142 -4.63 -9.83 18.99
N GLU A 143 -4.49 -8.90 18.05
CA GLU A 143 -5.45 -7.79 17.88
C GLU A 143 -6.51 -8.04 16.78
N ASP A 144 -6.37 -9.12 15.99
CA ASP A 144 -7.20 -9.40 14.80
C ASP A 144 -8.18 -10.58 15.03
N GLU A 145 -8.21 -11.15 16.23
CA GLU A 145 -9.23 -12.12 16.63
C GLU A 145 -10.37 -11.38 17.33
N LEU A 146 -11.46 -11.15 16.59
CA LEU A 146 -12.70 -10.61 17.15
C LEU A 146 -13.17 -11.51 18.31
N SER A 147 -13.60 -10.89 19.41
CA SER A 147 -14.17 -11.63 20.54
C SER A 147 -15.40 -12.41 20.09
N PRO A 148 -15.69 -13.60 20.67
CA PRO A 148 -16.91 -14.34 20.39
C PRO A 148 -18.18 -13.48 20.50
N GLU A 149 -18.19 -12.52 21.44
CA GLU A 149 -19.27 -11.56 21.64
C GLU A 149 -19.38 -10.55 20.49
N GLU A 150 -18.25 -10.09 19.94
CA GLU A 150 -18.23 -9.16 18.81
C GLU A 150 -18.75 -9.83 17.55
N ILE A 151 -18.32 -11.07 17.30
CA ILE A 151 -18.83 -11.91 16.20
C ILE A 151 -20.35 -12.08 16.33
N GLN A 152 -20.83 -12.38 17.54
CA GLN A 152 -22.26 -12.55 17.79
C GLN A 152 -23.06 -11.25 17.57
N MET A 153 -22.52 -10.10 17.96
CA MET A 153 -23.14 -8.79 17.69
C MET A 153 -23.24 -8.52 16.19
N PHE A 154 -22.17 -8.80 15.42
CA PHE A 154 -22.18 -8.66 13.95
C PHE A 154 -23.17 -9.62 13.28
N GLU A 155 -23.26 -10.87 13.74
CA GLU A 155 -24.24 -11.83 13.22
C GLU A 155 -25.68 -11.40 13.50
N GLN A 156 -25.95 -10.90 14.71
CA GLN A 156 -27.26 -10.39 15.08
C GLN A 156 -27.66 -9.17 14.22
N GLU A 157 -26.72 -8.24 14.01
CA GLU A 157 -26.96 -7.07 13.16
C GLU A 157 -27.21 -7.48 11.70
N ASN A 158 -26.47 -8.46 11.18
CA ASN A 158 -26.71 -9.00 9.85
C ASN A 158 -28.11 -9.62 9.73
N GLN A 159 -28.55 -10.42 10.71
CA GLN A 159 -29.88 -11.00 10.70
C GLN A 159 -30.97 -9.92 10.74
N ARG A 160 -30.76 -8.85 11.52
CA ARG A 160 -31.67 -7.68 11.55
C ARG A 160 -31.75 -7.02 10.17
N LEU A 161 -30.61 -6.75 9.53
CA LEU A 161 -30.55 -6.11 8.20
C LEU A 161 -31.24 -6.97 7.11
N ILE A 162 -31.03 -8.29 7.15
CA ILE A 162 -31.69 -9.23 6.23
C ILE A 162 -33.20 -9.24 6.47
N GLY A 163 -33.64 -9.21 7.73
CA GLY A 163 -35.05 -9.10 8.10
C GLY A 163 -35.70 -7.82 7.57
N GLU A 164 -35.03 -6.68 7.73
CA GLU A 164 -35.47 -5.39 7.18
C GLU A 164 -35.59 -5.44 5.66
N MET A 165 -34.58 -5.97 4.97
CA MET A 165 -34.61 -6.15 3.51
C MET A 165 -35.74 -7.07 3.04
N ASN A 166 -36.00 -8.17 3.75
CA ASN A 166 -37.09 -9.08 3.43
C ASN A 166 -38.47 -8.49 3.74
N SER A 167 -38.55 -7.52 4.66
CA SER A 167 -39.80 -6.79 4.96
C SER A 167 -40.11 -5.68 3.95
N LEU A 168 -39.15 -5.31 3.11
CA LEU A 168 -39.29 -4.32 2.03
C LEU A 168 -39.75 -4.95 0.70
N PHE A 169 -40.10 -6.24 0.69
CA PHE A 169 -40.66 -6.98 -0.46
C PHE A 169 -42.00 -7.64 -0.13
#